data_AF-A0A848UYI5-F1
#
_entry.id   AF-A0A848UYI5-F1
#
_cell.length_a   1.000
_cell.length_b   1.000
_cell.length_c   1.000
_cell.angle_alpha   90.00
_cell.angle_beta   90.00
_cell.angle_gamma   90.00
#
_symmetry.space_group_name_H-M   'P 1'
#
loop_
_entity.id
_entity.type
_entity.pdbx_description
1 polymer ?
#
loop_
_entity_poly.entity_id
_entity_poly.type
_entity_poly.pdbx_seq_one_letter_code
_entity_poly.pdbx_strand_id
1 'polypeptide(L)'
;MMSREIEAYIQDGKPVMWLGSNSSSGRNLLALGSTDQFRIEKFEEKHLAEFQAWLDNRNSWVFGCLAYDVKNGIESLRSDNKEIVELPDLVFFRPEHVLELTDNWKVLDGSIDVPQKDWRPFSSTTATTSVEMKPEIT
;
A
#
# COMPACT_ATOMS: atom_id res chain seq x y z
N MET A 1 15.72 -2.94 13.31
CA MET A 1 15.92 -4.06 12.37
C MET A 1 14.52 -4.57 12.03
N MET A 2 14.11 -4.59 10.76
CA MET A 2 12.81 -5.16 10.37
C MET A 2 12.78 -6.63 10.82
N SER A 3 11.65 -7.18 11.28
CA SER A 3 11.61 -8.63 11.59
C SER A 3 11.86 -9.43 10.31
N ARG A 4 12.66 -10.49 10.40
CA ARG A 4 12.94 -11.41 9.28
C ARG A 4 11.65 -11.95 8.64
N GLU A 5 10.58 -12.04 9.42
CA GLU A 5 9.27 -12.47 8.93
C GLU A 5 8.68 -11.47 7.91
N ILE A 6 8.74 -10.16 8.16
CA ILE A 6 8.23 -9.14 7.23
C ILE A 6 9.06 -9.12 5.95
N GLU A 7 10.39 -9.27 6.07
CA GLU A 7 11.28 -9.34 4.92
C GLU A 7 10.97 -10.54 4.02
N ALA A 8 10.58 -11.68 4.60
CA ALA A 8 10.17 -12.87 3.84
C ALA A 8 8.94 -12.59 2.96
N TYR A 9 7.92 -11.87 3.47
CA TYR A 9 6.75 -11.51 2.65
C TYR A 9 7.14 -10.70 1.40
N ILE A 10 8.10 -9.78 1.54
CA ILE A 10 8.59 -8.97 0.42
C ILE A 10 9.39 -9.84 -0.55
N GLN A 11 10.28 -10.70 -0.04
CA GLN A 11 11.12 -11.58 -0.86
C GLN A 11 10.30 -12.64 -1.62
N ASP A 12 9.24 -13.15 -1.00
CA ASP A 12 8.34 -14.14 -1.59
C ASP A 12 7.34 -13.52 -2.59
N GLY A 13 7.40 -12.19 -2.79
CA GLY A 13 6.50 -11.48 -3.70
C GLY A 13 5.04 -11.45 -3.22
N LYS A 14 4.81 -11.67 -1.92
CA LYS A 14 3.48 -11.56 -1.35
C LYS A 14 3.05 -10.08 -1.26
N PRO A 15 1.75 -9.75 -1.40
CA PRO A 15 1.28 -8.40 -1.24
C PRO A 15 1.65 -7.81 0.13
N VAL A 16 2.16 -6.59 0.13
CA VAL A 16 2.47 -5.80 1.32
C VAL A 16 2.00 -4.36 1.06
N MET A 17 1.24 -3.78 1.99
CA MET A 17 0.77 -2.40 1.87
C MET A 17 0.96 -1.63 3.18
N TRP A 18 1.56 -0.45 3.08
CA TRP A 18 1.73 0.47 4.21
C TRP A 18 0.88 1.72 4.01
N LEU A 19 0.05 2.04 5.00
CA LEU A 19 -0.72 3.27 5.07
C LEU A 19 -0.15 4.11 6.23
N GLY A 20 0.71 5.06 5.91
CA GLY A 20 1.28 6.00 6.86
C GLY A 20 0.47 7.29 6.96
N SER A 21 0.14 7.73 8.17
CA SER A 21 -0.43 9.05 8.40
C SER A 21 0.66 10.04 8.80
N ASN A 22 0.61 11.24 8.21
CA ASN A 22 1.54 12.32 8.55
C ASN A 22 1.02 13.21 9.71
N SER A 23 0.04 12.74 10.48
CA SER A 23 -0.55 13.46 11.61
C SER A 23 -0.20 12.77 12.93
N SER A 24 -0.06 13.55 14.00
CA SER A 24 0.24 13.02 15.34
C SER A 24 -0.87 12.13 15.92
N SER A 25 -2.09 12.26 15.41
CA SER A 25 -3.25 11.44 15.78
C SER A 25 -3.56 10.34 14.76
N GLY A 26 -2.74 10.22 13.71
CA GLY A 26 -2.96 9.33 12.60
C GLY A 26 -2.53 7.90 12.91
N ARG A 27 -3.26 6.93 12.35
CA ARG A 27 -2.89 5.52 12.44
C ARG A 27 -1.93 5.16 11.31
N ASN A 28 -0.87 4.44 11.65
CA ASN A 28 0.01 3.83 10.66
C ASN A 28 -0.30 2.34 10.59
N LEU A 29 -0.74 1.87 9.43
CA LEU A 29 -1.15 0.48 9.24
C LEU A 29 -0.21 -0.23 8.28
N LEU A 30 0.07 -1.49 8.55
CA LEU A 30 0.81 -2.39 7.67
C LEU A 30 0.00 -3.66 7.46
N ALA A 31 -0.30 -3.95 6.20
CA ALA A 31 -0.96 -5.16 5.74
C ALA A 31 0.08 -6.09 5.11
N LEU A 32 0.09 -7.36 5.53
CA LEU A 32 1.06 -8.35 5.08
C LEU A 32 0.34 -9.58 4.51
N GLY A 33 0.84 -10.08 3.39
CA GLY A 33 0.33 -11.28 2.77
C GLY A 33 -1.04 -11.08 2.14
N SER A 34 -1.59 -12.17 1.63
CA SER A 34 -2.94 -12.16 1.08
C SER A 34 -3.58 -13.53 1.19
N THR A 35 -4.74 -13.59 1.83
CA THR A 35 -5.59 -14.78 1.80
C THR A 35 -6.48 -14.83 0.57
N ASP A 36 -6.76 -13.67 -0.02
CA ASP A 36 -7.65 -13.53 -1.16
C ASP A 36 -7.45 -12.17 -1.86
N GLN A 37 -7.65 -12.12 -3.18
CA GLN A 37 -7.39 -10.94 -4.01
C GLN A 37 -8.53 -10.65 -4.98
N PHE A 38 -8.71 -9.37 -5.29
CA PHE A 38 -9.63 -8.87 -6.30
C PHE A 38 -8.89 -7.91 -7.22
N ARG A 39 -8.81 -8.23 -8.51
CA ARG A 39 -8.08 -7.44 -9.50
C ARG A 39 -8.89 -7.28 -10.77
N ILE A 40 -8.96 -6.06 -11.27
CA ILE A 40 -9.58 -5.71 -12.55
C ILE A 40 -8.58 -4.87 -13.33
N GLU A 41 -8.20 -5.33 -14.53
CA GLU A 41 -7.26 -4.57 -15.37
C GLU A 41 -7.90 -3.31 -15.94
N LYS A 42 -9.12 -3.43 -16.47
CA LYS A 42 -9.89 -2.30 -17.02
C LYS A 42 -11.30 -2.29 -16.44
N PHE A 43 -11.67 -1.18 -15.82
CA PHE A 43 -12.89 -1.03 -15.07
C PHE A 43 -14.07 -0.60 -15.95
N GLU A 44 -15.24 -1.12 -15.61
CA GLU A 44 -16.52 -0.89 -16.28
C GLU A 44 -17.59 -0.90 -15.18
N GLU A 45 -18.74 -0.27 -15.43
CA GLU A 45 -19.84 -0.15 -14.47
C GLU A 45 -20.25 -1.51 -13.87
N LYS A 46 -20.25 -2.59 -14.67
CA LYS A 46 -20.61 -3.95 -14.22
C LYS A 46 -19.71 -4.47 -13.07
N HIS A 47 -18.45 -4.03 -13.03
CA HIS A 47 -17.50 -4.46 -12.02
C HIS A 47 -17.79 -3.85 -10.64
N LEU A 48 -18.64 -2.80 -10.55
CA LEU A 48 -19.11 -2.28 -9.26
C LEU A 48 -19.88 -3.34 -8.48
N ALA A 49 -20.79 -4.06 -9.13
CA ALA A 49 -21.59 -5.09 -8.48
C ALA A 49 -20.72 -6.29 -8.05
N GLU A 50 -19.74 -6.67 -8.88
CA GLU A 50 -18.78 -7.73 -8.55
C GLU A 50 -17.89 -7.35 -7.37
N PHE A 51 -17.37 -6.11 -7.37
CA PHE A 51 -16.55 -5.60 -6.28
C PHE A 51 -17.36 -5.47 -4.99
N GLN A 52 -18.58 -4.95 -5.06
CA GLN A 52 -19.47 -4.87 -3.90
C GLN A 52 -19.79 -6.26 -3.33
N ALA A 53 -20.12 -7.23 -4.17
CA ALA A 53 -20.35 -8.61 -3.73
C ALA A 53 -19.08 -9.22 -3.12
N TRP A 54 -17.91 -8.90 -3.64
CA TRP A 54 -16.64 -9.31 -3.05
C TRP A 54 -16.42 -8.64 -1.67
N LEU A 55 -16.77 -7.37 -1.50
CA LEU A 55 -16.68 -6.70 -0.20
C LEU A 55 -17.70 -7.23 0.82
N ASP A 56 -18.96 -7.41 0.43
CA ASP A 56 -20.05 -7.82 1.32
C ASP A 56 -19.82 -9.21 1.94
N ASN A 57 -19.11 -10.07 1.22
CA ASN A 57 -18.73 -11.39 1.70
C ASN A 57 -17.57 -11.37 2.71
N ARG A 58 -17.04 -10.18 3.07
CA ARG A 58 -15.85 -10.02 3.91
C ARG A 58 -16.11 -9.02 5.04
N ASN A 59 -16.37 -9.53 6.25
CA ASN A 59 -16.42 -8.71 7.47
C ASN A 59 -15.01 -8.53 8.09
N SER A 60 -14.01 -8.22 7.25
CA SER A 60 -12.59 -8.15 7.62
C SER A 60 -11.88 -7.03 6.89
N TRP A 61 -10.61 -6.78 7.24
CA TRP A 61 -9.80 -5.79 6.56
C TRP A 61 -9.59 -6.11 5.08
N VAL A 62 -9.62 -5.05 4.27
CA VAL A 62 -9.35 -5.08 2.84
C VAL A 62 -8.44 -3.89 2.53
N PHE A 63 -7.38 -4.14 1.78
CA PHE A 63 -6.39 -3.15 1.39
C PHE A 63 -6.26 -3.14 -0.13
N GLY A 64 -5.96 -1.99 -0.72
CA GLY A 64 -5.85 -1.90 -2.17
C GLY A 64 -5.81 -0.48 -2.68
N CYS A 65 -5.86 -0.36 -4.00
CA CYS A 65 -5.89 0.90 -4.73
C CYS A 65 -6.95 0.89 -5.83
N LEU A 66 -7.47 2.09 -6.07
CA LEU A 66 -8.25 2.44 -7.25
C LEU A 66 -7.36 3.27 -8.15
N ALA A 67 -7.18 2.85 -9.39
CA ALA A 67 -6.52 3.65 -10.40
C ALA A 67 -7.43 4.81 -10.82
N TYR A 68 -6.81 5.77 -11.49
CA TYR A 68 -7.49 6.98 -11.92
C TYR A 68 -8.56 6.71 -13.00
N ASP A 69 -8.35 5.74 -13.89
CA ASP A 69 -9.24 5.46 -15.02
C ASP A 69 -10.55 4.75 -14.62
N VAL A 70 -10.66 4.29 -13.36
CA VAL A 70 -11.93 3.82 -12.76
C VAL A 70 -13.05 4.83 -12.96
N LYS A 71 -12.74 6.13 -12.95
CA LYS A 71 -13.71 7.20 -13.19
C LYS A 71 -14.47 7.03 -14.53
N ASN A 72 -13.81 6.49 -15.56
CA ASN A 72 -14.39 6.34 -16.89
C ASN A 72 -15.49 5.27 -16.93
N GLY A 73 -15.48 4.35 -15.97
CA GLY A 73 -16.54 3.34 -15.80
C GLY A 73 -17.70 3.79 -14.91
N ILE A 74 -17.57 4.90 -14.18
CA ILE A 74 -18.59 5.43 -13.25
C ILE A 74 -19.26 6.68 -13.82
N GLU A 75 -18.51 7.48 -14.58
CA GLU A 75 -18.98 8.74 -15.16
C GLU A 75 -18.93 8.67 -16.69
N SER A 76 -19.77 9.47 -17.37
CA SER A 76 -19.71 9.63 -18.83
C SER A 76 -18.54 10.53 -19.27
N LEU A 77 -17.35 10.26 -18.76
CA LEU A 77 -16.12 10.95 -19.10
C LEU A 77 -15.18 9.99 -19.81
N ARG A 78 -14.47 10.50 -20.81
CA ARG A 78 -13.37 9.79 -21.48
C ARG A 78 -12.11 10.62 -21.29
N SER A 79 -11.07 10.01 -20.72
CA SER A 79 -9.71 10.57 -20.78
C SER A 79 -9.11 10.27 -22.15
N ASP A 80 -8.60 11.30 -22.82
CA ASP A 80 -7.77 11.16 -24.03
C ASP A 80 -6.27 11.19 -23.67
N ASN A 81 -5.95 10.92 -22.40
CA ASN A 81 -4.58 10.91 -21.92
C ASN A 81 -3.88 9.66 -22.43
N LYS A 82 -2.65 9.84 -22.92
CA LYS A 82 -1.82 8.73 -23.37
C LYS A 82 -1.45 7.85 -22.17
N GLU A 83 -1.86 6.59 -22.23
CA GLU A 83 -1.50 5.56 -21.25
C GLU A 83 0.01 5.30 -21.36
N ILE A 84 0.79 5.75 -20.36
CA ILE A 84 2.27 5.59 -20.34
C ILE A 84 2.66 4.30 -19.58
N VAL A 85 1.81 3.84 -18.66
CA VAL A 85 2.00 2.62 -17.87
C VAL A 85 0.65 1.90 -17.79
N GLU A 86 0.62 0.62 -18.15
CA GLU A 86 -0.55 -0.24 -17.94
C GLU A 86 -0.59 -0.66 -16.47
N LEU A 87 -1.43 0.00 -15.68
CA LEU A 87 -1.74 -0.37 -14.30
C LEU A 87 -3.15 -0.93 -14.24
N PRO A 88 -3.41 -1.92 -13.37
CA PRO A 88 -4.77 -2.43 -13.20
C PRO A 88 -5.64 -1.36 -12.55
N ASP A 89 -6.87 -1.23 -13.03
CA ASP A 89 -7.81 -0.24 -12.52
C ASP A 89 -8.22 -0.48 -11.06
N LEU A 90 -8.44 -1.73 -10.66
CA LEU A 90 -8.67 -2.12 -9.27
C LEU A 90 -7.65 -3.18 -8.86
N VAL A 91 -7.01 -2.98 -7.71
CA VAL A 91 -6.23 -4.03 -7.02
C VAL A 91 -6.55 -3.98 -5.54
N PHE A 92 -7.22 -5.00 -5.04
CA PHE A 92 -7.54 -5.15 -3.62
C PHE A 92 -7.20 -6.55 -3.14
N PHE A 93 -6.91 -6.69 -1.85
CA PHE A 93 -6.64 -7.97 -1.21
C PHE A 93 -7.05 -7.96 0.26
N ARG A 94 -7.35 -9.15 0.76
CA ARG A 94 -7.54 -9.44 2.18
C ARG A 94 -6.20 -9.89 2.76
N PRO A 95 -5.54 -9.10 3.62
CA PRO A 95 -4.25 -9.47 4.18
C PRO A 95 -4.32 -10.73 5.06
N GLU A 96 -3.19 -11.40 5.19
CA GLU A 96 -2.99 -12.47 6.20
C GLU A 96 -2.83 -11.85 7.60
N HIS A 97 -2.16 -10.70 7.67
CA HIS A 97 -1.93 -9.97 8.92
C HIS A 97 -2.13 -8.46 8.76
N VAL A 98 -2.70 -7.84 9.78
CA VAL A 98 -2.81 -6.38 9.88
C VAL A 98 -2.13 -5.92 11.16
N LEU A 99 -1.21 -4.98 11.01
CA LEU A 99 -0.41 -4.40 12.07
C LEU A 99 -0.69 -2.90 12.16
N GLU A 100 -0.70 -2.38 13.37
CA GLU A 100 -0.64 -0.95 13.64
C GLU A 100 0.76 -0.61 14.17
N LEU A 101 1.43 0.30 13.46
CA LEU A 101 2.75 0.82 13.80
C LEU A 101 2.57 2.03 14.73
N THR A 102 2.73 1.80 16.03
CA THR A 102 2.84 2.87 17.04
C THR A 102 4.29 2.93 17.55
N ASP A 103 4.50 3.41 18.77
CA ASP A 103 5.79 3.24 19.48
C ASP A 103 6.16 1.75 19.62
N ASN A 104 5.16 0.87 19.64
CA ASN A 104 5.29 -0.58 19.54
C ASN A 104 4.50 -1.13 18.35
N TRP A 105 4.84 -2.34 17.93
CA TRP A 105 4.04 -3.10 16.97
C TRP A 105 2.80 -3.66 17.65
N LYS A 106 1.62 -3.40 17.10
CA LYS A 106 0.37 -3.96 17.57
C LYS A 106 -0.28 -4.79 16.47
N VAL A 107 -0.51 -6.08 16.72
CA VAL A 107 -1.27 -6.93 15.81
C VAL A 107 -2.76 -6.61 15.95
N LEU A 108 -3.41 -6.23 14.85
CA LEU A 108 -4.85 -5.97 14.78
C LEU A 108 -5.62 -7.17 14.22
N ASP A 109 -5.01 -7.92 13.30
CA ASP A 109 -5.59 -9.12 12.69
C ASP A 109 -4.50 -10.12 12.30
N GLY A 110 -4.82 -11.41 12.38
CA GLY A 110 -3.89 -12.53 12.16
C GLY A 110 -2.92 -12.81 13.32
N SER A 111 -1.94 -13.69 13.07
CA SER A 111 -0.91 -14.10 14.03
C SER A 111 0.47 -14.06 13.40
N ILE A 112 1.28 -13.04 13.72
CA ILE A 112 2.66 -12.87 13.25
C ILE A 112 3.55 -12.46 14.42
N ASP A 113 4.81 -12.92 14.45
CA ASP A 113 5.75 -12.50 15.48
C ASP A 113 6.28 -11.11 15.16
N VAL A 114 6.09 -10.19 16.09
CA VAL A 114 6.48 -8.79 15.92
C VAL A 114 7.65 -8.46 16.84
N PRO A 115 8.63 -7.66 16.36
CA PRO A 115 9.77 -7.29 17.18
C PRO A 115 9.30 -6.52 18.43
N GLN A 116 9.74 -6.94 19.62
CA GLN A 116 9.21 -6.43 20.88
C GLN A 116 9.67 -5.02 21.31
N LYS A 117 10.64 -4.35 20.66
CA LYS A 117 11.03 -2.99 21.17
C LYS A 117 11.85 -2.00 20.32
N ASP A 118 12.40 -2.32 19.16
CA ASP A 118 13.39 -1.44 18.51
C ASP A 118 13.03 -0.99 17.08
N TRP A 119 11.76 -0.66 16.84
CA TRP A 119 11.37 0.04 15.62
C TRP A 119 11.46 1.55 15.82
N ARG A 120 12.47 2.16 15.21
CA ARG A 120 12.46 3.59 14.93
C ARG A 120 11.94 3.77 13.49
N PRO A 121 10.89 4.58 13.24
CA PRO A 121 10.62 5.02 11.87
C PRO A 121 11.89 5.66 11.33
N PHE A 122 12.18 5.48 10.04
CA PHE A 122 13.35 6.07 9.36
C PHE A 122 13.39 7.57 9.68
N SER A 123 14.15 7.96 10.70
CA SER A 123 14.36 9.37 11.00
C SER A 123 15.25 9.88 9.88
N SER A 124 14.78 10.95 9.24
CA SER A 124 15.41 11.63 8.12
C SER A 124 16.94 11.63 8.26
N THR A 125 17.62 10.79 7.49
CA THR A 125 19.06 10.96 7.27
C THR A 125 19.19 12.21 6.43
N THR A 126 19.51 13.35 7.06
CA THR A 126 19.89 14.56 6.35
C THR A 126 21.21 14.27 5.64
N ALA A 127 21.16 13.85 4.38
CA ALA A 127 22.33 13.80 3.53
C ALA A 127 22.77 15.24 3.28
N THR A 128 23.69 15.74 4.11
CA THR A 128 24.40 16.99 3.85
C THR A 128 25.51 16.66 2.87
N THR A 129 25.21 16.71 1.57
CA THR A 129 26.26 16.72 0.55
C THR A 129 26.65 18.16 0.32
N SER A 130 27.76 18.59 0.94
CA SER A 130 28.42 19.83 0.59
C SER A 130 29.01 19.69 -0.82
N VAL A 131 28.36 20.25 -1.82
CA VAL A 131 28.95 20.41 -3.16
C VAL A 131 29.75 21.71 -3.15
N GLU A 132 31.07 21.59 -3.13
CA GLU A 132 31.98 22.71 -3.32
C GLU A 132 32.07 23.02 -4.83
N MET A 133 31.36 24.06 -5.28
CA MET A 133 31.43 24.50 -6.68
C MET A 133 32.74 25.28 -6.90
N LYS A 134 33.66 24.72 -7.67
CA LYS A 134 34.76 25.49 -8.28
C LYS A 134 34.19 26.32 -9.44
N PRO A 135 34.51 27.62 -9.54
CA PRO A 135 34.14 28.40 -10.70
C PRO A 135 35.01 27.97 -11.89
N GLU A 136 34.40 27.43 -12.94
CA GLU A 136 35.04 27.34 -14.26
C GLU A 136 35.02 28.73 -14.90
N ILE A 137 36.21 29.25 -15.15
CA ILE A 137 36.44 30.43 -15.98
C ILE A 137 36.93 29.91 -17.32
N THR A 138 36.21 30.17 -18.41
CA THR A 138 36.74 30.49 -19.75
C THR A 138 35.65 31.19 -20.55
#